data_AF-A0A256A296-F1
#
_entry.id   AF-A0A256A296-F1
#
_cell.length_a   1.000
_cell.length_b   1.000
_cell.length_c   1.000
_cell.angle_alpha   90.00
_cell.angle_beta   90.00
_cell.angle_gamma   90.00
#
_symmetry.space_group_name_H-M   'P 1'
#
loop_
_entity.id
_entity.type
_entity.pdbx_description
1 polymer ?
#
loop_
_entity_poly.entity_id
_entity_poly.type
_entity_poly.pdbx_seq_one_letter_code
_entity_poly.pdbx_strand_id
1 'polypeptide(L)'
;MLFDFNFKSTTLLFCCFHATLFSVLLLTKGARKGEKSSIWLSIFTFLAALYILPFALGYAGWYSRNPYREFLFYVPFQQLFLFPVVLYFYFQTLLDKNFHFSKNLVWHFVPAILYLLYNIFIFLADKFYFGYSHFYANGRDKDFDSWYQVAGFLSLATYLILGVMDIF
;
A
#
# COMPACT_ATOMS: atom_id res chain seq x y z
N MET A 1 -23.33 -7.00 -16.13
CA MET A 1 -23.19 -6.26 -14.84
C MET A 1 -21.81 -5.66 -14.74
N LEU A 2 -21.70 -4.40 -14.31
CA LEU A 2 -20.44 -3.65 -14.14
C LEU A 2 -19.53 -4.24 -13.04
N PHE A 3 -20.13 -4.92 -12.06
CA PHE A 3 -19.48 -5.54 -10.91
C PHE A 3 -20.14 -6.89 -10.60
N ASP A 4 -19.34 -7.94 -10.35
CA ASP A 4 -19.85 -9.26 -9.93
C ASP A 4 -19.76 -9.45 -8.41
N PHE A 5 -20.92 -9.56 -7.75
CA PHE A 5 -21.03 -9.84 -6.32
C PHE A 5 -21.15 -11.34 -6.10
N ASN A 6 -20.00 -11.99 -5.93
CA ASN A 6 -19.90 -13.39 -5.55
C ASN A 6 -19.32 -13.51 -4.14
N PHE A 7 -19.25 -14.73 -3.60
CA PHE A 7 -18.75 -14.97 -2.25
C PHE A 7 -17.35 -14.34 -2.03
N LYS A 8 -16.43 -14.52 -2.98
CA LYS A 8 -15.05 -14.03 -2.86
C LYS A 8 -14.98 -12.51 -2.89
N SER A 9 -15.61 -11.87 -3.89
CA SER A 9 -15.60 -10.41 -4.02
C SER A 9 -16.33 -9.74 -2.85
N THR A 10 -17.45 -10.30 -2.42
CA THR A 10 -18.24 -9.77 -1.29
C THR A 10 -17.49 -9.86 0.03
N THR A 11 -16.87 -11.00 0.35
CA THR A 11 -16.07 -11.16 1.57
C THR A 11 -14.90 -10.17 1.61
N LEU A 12 -14.15 -10.05 0.52
CA LEU A 12 -12.99 -9.14 0.49
C LEU A 12 -13.39 -7.67 0.51
N LEU A 13 -14.48 -7.29 -0.18
CA LEU A 13 -15.04 -5.94 -0.10
C LEU A 13 -15.49 -5.60 1.32
N PHE A 14 -16.12 -6.54 2.02
CA PHE A 14 -16.51 -6.35 3.41
C PHE A 14 -15.28 -6.05 4.28
N CYS A 15 -14.20 -6.83 4.14
CA CYS A 15 -12.94 -6.56 4.84
C CYS A 15 -12.34 -5.19 4.47
N CYS A 16 -12.29 -4.87 3.17
CA CYS A 16 -11.76 -3.61 2.67
C CYS A 16 -12.55 -2.40 3.20
N PHE A 17 -13.88 -2.50 3.26
CA PHE A 17 -14.76 -1.47 3.80
C PHE A 17 -14.47 -1.23 5.29
N HIS A 18 -14.36 -2.29 6.10
CA HIS A 18 -14.07 -2.16 7.52
C HIS A 18 -12.67 -1.61 7.79
N ALA A 19 -11.67 -2.05 7.03
CA ALA A 19 -10.32 -1.49 7.11
C ALA A 19 -10.32 0.02 6.80
N THR A 20 -11.04 0.44 5.76
CA THR A 20 -11.18 1.86 5.42
C THR A 20 -11.91 2.64 6.50
N LEU A 21 -13.01 2.09 7.04
CA LEU A 21 -13.77 2.71 8.13
C LEU A 21 -12.90 2.89 9.38
N PHE A 22 -12.19 1.84 9.81
CA PHE A 22 -11.30 1.92 10.96
C PHE A 22 -10.13 2.87 10.74
N SER A 23 -9.59 2.93 9.52
CA SER A 23 -8.59 3.94 9.17
C SER A 23 -9.13 5.35 9.42
N VAL A 24 -10.32 5.70 8.92
CA VAL A 24 -10.93 7.02 9.14
C VAL A 24 -11.17 7.32 10.62
N LEU A 25 -11.67 6.34 11.39
CA LEU A 25 -11.91 6.49 12.82
C LEU A 25 -10.61 6.73 13.60
N LEU A 26 -9.56 5.96 13.30
CA LEU A 26 -8.23 6.10 13.91
C LEU A 26 -7.58 7.42 13.54
N LEU A 27 -7.68 7.86 12.29
CA LEU A 27 -7.16 9.14 11.84
C LEU A 27 -7.87 10.29 12.56
N THR A 28 -9.20 10.22 12.67
CA THR A 28 -10.00 11.22 13.38
C THR A 28 -9.63 11.28 14.86
N LYS A 29 -9.47 10.12 15.52
CA LYS A 29 -9.02 10.03 16.90
C LYS A 29 -7.62 10.62 17.08
N GLY A 30 -6.67 10.22 16.23
CA GLY A 30 -5.28 10.68 16.28
C GLY A 30 -5.16 12.18 16.06
N ALA A 31 -5.87 12.73 15.08
CA ALA A 31 -5.89 14.17 14.81
C ALA A 31 -6.52 14.98 15.95
N ARG A 32 -7.63 14.51 16.55
CA ARG A 32 -8.32 15.22 17.64
C ARG A 32 -7.61 15.13 18.98
N LYS A 33 -6.98 13.99 19.29
CA LYS A 33 -6.32 13.74 20.58
C LYS A 33 -4.80 13.94 20.56
N GLY A 34 -4.21 14.29 19.40
CA GLY A 34 -2.76 14.40 19.24
C GLY A 34 -2.02 13.05 19.36
N GLU A 35 -2.74 11.93 19.23
CA GLU A 35 -2.20 10.58 19.43
C GLU A 35 -1.53 10.08 18.14
N LYS A 36 -0.21 10.26 18.04
CA LYS A 36 0.56 9.93 16.83
C LYS A 36 0.47 8.45 16.44
N SER A 37 0.46 7.53 17.40
CA SER A 37 0.31 6.09 17.14
C SER A 37 -1.02 5.78 16.45
N SER A 38 -2.11 6.45 16.84
CA SER A 38 -3.41 6.32 16.14
C SER A 38 -3.34 6.82 14.68
N ILE A 39 -2.55 7.87 14.39
CA ILE A 39 -2.34 8.34 13.01
C ILE A 39 -1.58 7.29 12.20
N TRP A 40 -0.46 6.76 12.70
CA TRP A 40 0.30 5.74 11.97
C TRP A 40 -0.50 4.44 11.77
N LEU A 41 -1.27 4.02 12.78
CA LEU A 41 -2.14 2.86 12.66
C LEU A 41 -3.26 3.09 11.63
N SER A 42 -3.76 4.33 11.51
CA SER A 42 -4.74 4.66 10.47
C SER A 42 -4.17 4.48 9.06
N ILE A 43 -2.94 4.92 8.84
CA ILE A 43 -2.23 4.77 7.56
C ILE A 43 -1.99 3.29 7.28
N PHE A 44 -1.50 2.54 8.27
CA PHE A 44 -1.28 1.10 8.15
C PHE A 44 -2.56 0.36 7.75
N THR A 45 -3.68 0.67 8.41
CA THR A 45 -4.97 0.04 8.14
C THR A 45 -5.49 0.40 6.75
N PHE A 46 -5.25 1.63 6.28
CA PHE A 46 -5.56 2.02 4.91
C PHE A 46 -4.72 1.27 3.88
N LEU A 47 -3.41 1.10 4.12
CA LEU A 47 -2.54 0.32 3.24
C LEU A 47 -2.98 -1.15 3.18
N ALA A 48 -3.44 -1.73 4.29
CA ALA A 48 -4.03 -3.07 4.30
C ALA A 48 -5.32 -3.15 3.46
N ALA A 49 -6.15 -2.10 3.48
CA ALA A 49 -7.33 -2.02 2.60
C ALA A 49 -6.91 -1.99 1.12
N LEU A 50 -5.91 -1.16 0.77
CA LEU A 50 -5.35 -1.10 -0.59
C LEU A 50 -4.78 -2.45 -1.03
N TYR A 51 -4.06 -3.16 -0.16
CA TYR A 51 -3.51 -4.48 -0.46
C TYR A 51 -4.60 -5.50 -0.83
N ILE A 52 -5.75 -5.46 -0.14
CA ILE A 52 -6.88 -6.38 -0.37
C ILE A 52 -7.69 -5.99 -1.63
N LEU A 53 -7.77 -4.70 -1.92
CA LEU A 53 -8.63 -4.14 -2.96
C LEU A 53 -8.46 -4.78 -4.36
N PRO A 54 -7.25 -4.97 -4.94
CA PRO A 54 -7.11 -5.54 -6.27
C PRO A 54 -7.63 -6.99 -6.36
N PHE A 55 -7.57 -7.75 -5.26
CA PHE A 55 -8.16 -9.09 -5.20
C PHE A 55 -9.68 -9.03 -5.19
N ALA A 56 -10.27 -8.13 -4.39
CA ALA A 56 -11.71 -7.93 -4.32
C ALA A 56 -12.28 -7.53 -5.70
N LEU A 57 -11.63 -6.56 -6.35
CA LEU A 57 -12.00 -6.07 -7.67
C LEU A 57 -11.74 -7.10 -8.77
N GLY A 58 -10.67 -7.88 -8.64
CA GLY A 58 -10.35 -8.99 -9.53
C GLY A 58 -11.43 -10.06 -9.53
N TYR A 59 -11.88 -10.51 -8.36
CA TYR A 59 -13.01 -11.45 -8.24
C TYR A 59 -14.33 -10.85 -8.70
N ALA A 60 -14.45 -9.53 -8.73
CA ALA A 60 -15.62 -8.83 -9.27
C ALA A 60 -15.58 -8.60 -10.79
N GLY A 61 -14.52 -9.09 -11.47
CA GLY A 61 -14.38 -9.08 -12.93
C GLY A 61 -13.71 -7.84 -13.51
N TRP A 62 -13.02 -7.02 -12.70
CA TRP A 62 -12.36 -5.79 -13.20
C TRP A 62 -11.20 -6.07 -14.15
N TYR A 63 -10.48 -7.18 -13.98
CA TYR A 63 -9.39 -7.56 -14.90
C TYR A 63 -9.86 -7.85 -16.34
N SER A 64 -11.15 -8.13 -16.54
CA SER A 64 -11.70 -8.47 -17.87
C SER A 64 -12.13 -7.24 -18.66
N ARG A 65 -11.97 -6.01 -18.15
CA ARG A 65 -12.56 -4.81 -18.75
C ARG A 65 -11.67 -3.58 -18.62
N ASN A 66 -11.46 -2.88 -19.72
CA ASN A 66 -10.89 -1.54 -19.70
C ASN A 66 -11.99 -0.50 -19.38
N PRO A 67 -11.69 0.60 -18.66
CA PRO A 67 -10.37 1.00 -18.14
C PRO A 67 -10.00 0.39 -16.78
N TYR A 68 -10.87 -0.43 -16.17
CA TYR A 68 -10.67 -0.99 -14.83
C TYR A 68 -9.40 -1.84 -14.69
N ARG A 69 -9.12 -2.65 -15.71
CA ARG A 69 -7.88 -3.45 -15.79
C ARG A 69 -6.64 -2.57 -15.78
N GLU A 70 -6.64 -1.48 -16.55
CA GLU A 70 -5.51 -0.55 -16.60
C GLU A 70 -5.29 0.11 -15.24
N PHE A 71 -6.36 0.55 -14.58
CA PHE A 71 -6.28 1.08 -13.22
C PHE A 71 -5.65 0.09 -12.24
N LEU A 72 -6.05 -1.19 -12.29
CA LEU A 72 -5.47 -2.25 -11.46
C LEU A 72 -4.00 -2.55 -11.76
N PHE A 73 -3.56 -2.37 -13.01
CA PHE A 73 -2.17 -2.62 -13.41
C PHE A 73 -1.23 -1.48 -13.04
N TYR A 74 -1.63 -0.22 -13.24
CA TYR A 74 -0.73 0.92 -13.08
C TYR A 74 -0.69 1.49 -11.66
N VAL A 75 -1.67 1.17 -10.81
CA VAL A 75 -1.69 1.61 -9.42
C VAL A 75 -1.03 0.55 -8.53
N PRO A 76 0.08 0.86 -7.84
CA PRO A 76 0.73 -0.09 -6.95
C PRO A 76 -0.05 -0.23 -5.65
N PHE A 77 -0.93 -1.22 -5.55
CA PHE A 77 -1.81 -1.43 -4.40
C PHE A 77 -1.10 -2.06 -3.20
N GLN A 78 -0.05 -2.85 -3.40
CA GLN A 78 0.60 -3.56 -2.30
C GLN A 78 1.49 -2.67 -1.42
N GLN A 79 2.07 -1.60 -1.99
CA GLN A 79 2.85 -0.60 -1.25
C GLN A 79 3.95 -1.20 -0.33
N LEU A 80 4.64 -2.27 -0.76
CA LEU A 80 5.55 -3.07 0.06
C LEU A 80 6.76 -2.31 0.62
N PHE A 81 7.14 -1.19 0.01
CA PHE A 81 8.19 -0.31 0.55
C PHE A 81 7.68 0.71 1.56
N LEU A 82 6.39 1.04 1.53
CA LEU A 82 5.77 1.97 2.47
C LEU A 82 5.25 1.24 3.71
N PHE A 83 4.73 0.03 3.52
CA PHE A 83 4.07 -0.75 4.56
C PHE A 83 4.96 -0.99 5.81
N PRO A 84 6.22 -1.45 5.69
CA PRO A 84 7.10 -1.63 6.84
C PRO A 84 7.50 -0.34 7.54
N VAL A 85 7.70 0.75 6.78
CA VAL A 85 8.07 2.07 7.29
C VAL A 85 6.97 2.62 8.19
N VAL A 86 5.72 2.52 7.75
CA VAL A 86 4.55 2.93 8.52
C VAL A 86 4.40 2.10 9.79
N LEU A 87 4.63 0.78 9.69
CA LEU A 87 4.58 -0.11 10.85
C LEU A 87 5.67 0.20 11.88
N TYR A 88 6.89 0.50 11.42
CA TYR A 88 7.98 0.95 12.28
C TYR A 88 7.61 2.22 13.05
N PHE A 89 7.14 3.27 12.37
CA PHE A 89 6.74 4.50 13.04
C PHE A 89 5.53 4.33 13.96
N TYR A 90 4.61 3.41 13.63
CA TYR A 90 3.53 3.04 14.52
C TYR A 90 4.07 2.52 15.86
N PHE A 91 4.98 1.54 15.83
CA PHE A 91 5.54 1.00 17.07
C PHE A 91 6.40 2.02 17.82
N GLN A 92 7.22 2.79 17.13
CA GLN A 92 8.03 3.85 17.75
C GLN A 92 7.15 4.86 18.50
N THR A 93 6.10 5.36 17.86
CA THR A 93 5.18 6.32 18.51
C THR A 93 4.28 5.70 19.58
N LEU A 94 4.13 4.37 19.60
CA LEU A 94 3.34 3.65 20.60
C LEU A 94 4.17 3.32 21.85
N LEU A 95 5.42 2.91 21.67
CA LEU A 95 6.25 2.31 22.71
C LEU A 95 7.30 3.28 23.26
N ASP A 96 7.87 4.14 22.43
CA ASP A 96 8.81 5.18 22.87
C ASP A 96 8.11 6.53 23.05
N LYS A 97 7.95 6.94 24.32
CA LYS A 97 7.34 8.24 24.69
C LYS A 97 8.19 9.44 24.30
N ASN A 98 9.50 9.25 24.09
CA ASN A 98 10.43 10.30 23.70
C ASN A 98 10.59 10.38 22.17
N PHE A 99 9.87 9.57 21.41
CA PHE A 99 10.01 9.57 19.96
C PHE A 99 9.49 10.88 19.34
N HIS A 100 10.40 11.57 18.64
CA HIS A 100 10.11 12.77 17.88
C HIS A 100 10.49 12.59 16.41
N PHE A 101 9.56 12.97 15.52
CA PHE A 101 9.79 12.89 14.10
C PHE A 101 10.82 13.94 13.67
N SER A 102 11.99 13.49 13.19
CA SER A 102 13.06 14.37 12.69
C SER A 102 13.12 14.36 11.16
N LYS A 103 13.78 15.37 10.56
CA LYS A 103 13.93 15.47 9.09
C LYS A 103 14.67 14.27 8.49
N ASN A 104 15.57 13.65 9.25
CA ASN A 104 16.32 12.48 8.79
C ASN A 104 15.42 11.25 8.60
N LEU A 105 14.31 11.17 9.34
CA LEU A 105 13.38 10.05 9.23
C LEU A 105 12.57 10.07 7.92
N VAL A 106 12.59 11.18 7.18
CA VAL A 106 11.95 11.27 5.86
C VAL A 106 12.65 10.34 4.84
N TRP A 107 13.95 10.04 5.04
CA TRP A 107 14.69 9.15 4.14
C TRP A 107 14.13 7.72 4.10
N HIS A 108 13.43 7.28 5.15
CA HIS A 108 12.77 5.96 5.18
C HIS A 108 11.68 5.82 4.10
N PHE A 109 11.10 6.92 3.61
CA PHE A 109 10.06 6.92 2.58
C PHE A 109 10.60 6.90 1.14
N VAL A 110 11.91 7.08 0.96
CA VAL A 110 12.53 7.18 -0.38
C VAL A 110 12.27 5.95 -1.24
N PRO A 111 12.41 4.70 -0.76
CA PRO A 111 12.11 3.52 -1.58
C PRO A 111 10.66 3.50 -2.08
N ALA A 112 9.70 3.90 -1.24
CA ALA A 112 8.29 3.98 -1.62
C ALA A 112 8.04 5.06 -2.69
N ILE A 113 8.64 6.25 -2.52
CA ILE A 113 8.53 7.35 -3.48
C ILE A 113 9.14 6.97 -4.83
N LEU A 114 10.32 6.36 -4.83
CA LEU A 114 11.00 5.91 -6.05
C LEU A 114 10.15 4.86 -6.80
N TYR A 115 9.54 3.91 -6.08
CA TYR A 115 8.65 2.93 -6.70
C TYR A 115 7.36 3.55 -7.26
N LEU A 116 6.79 4.55 -6.58
CA LEU A 116 5.65 5.29 -7.11
C LEU A 116 6.02 6.04 -8.40
N LEU A 117 7.17 6.72 -8.41
CA LEU A 117 7.68 7.42 -9.60
C LEU A 117 7.97 6.44 -10.76
N TYR A 118 8.51 5.26 -10.46
CA TYR A 118 8.70 4.18 -11.43
C TYR A 118 7.37 3.78 -12.10
N ASN A 119 6.31 3.56 -11.32
CA ASN A 119 4.98 3.21 -11.86
C ASN A 119 4.36 4.35 -12.67
N ILE A 120 4.50 5.60 -12.22
CA ILE A 120 4.05 6.78 -12.99
C ILE A 120 4.80 6.86 -14.32
N PHE A 121 6.12 6.68 -14.31
CA PHE A 121 6.93 6.68 -15.54
C PHE A 121 6.47 5.61 -16.52
N ILE A 122 6.23 4.38 -16.05
CA ILE A 122 5.72 3.29 -16.88
C ILE A 122 4.36 3.64 -17.49
N PHE A 123 3.42 4.14 -16.68
CA PHE A 123 2.11 4.54 -17.14
C PHE A 123 2.20 5.61 -18.24
N LEU A 124 3.05 6.63 -18.04
CA LEU A 124 3.27 7.68 -19.03
C LEU A 124 3.91 7.12 -20.31
N ALA A 125 4.89 6.22 -20.19
CA ALA A 125 5.54 5.60 -21.34
C ALA A 125 4.55 4.74 -22.16
N ASP A 126 3.79 3.86 -21.51
CA ASP A 126 2.80 3.02 -22.19
C ASP A 126 1.71 3.88 -22.86
N LYS A 127 1.24 4.93 -22.19
CA LYS A 127 0.14 5.76 -22.69
C LYS A 127 0.55 6.75 -23.79
N PHE A 128 1.70 7.41 -23.65
CA PHE A 128 2.11 8.50 -24.54
C PHE A 128 3.18 8.10 -25.57
N TYR A 129 4.04 7.14 -25.26
CA TYR A 129 5.13 6.74 -26.16
C TYR A 129 4.76 5.50 -26.98
N PHE A 130 4.29 4.43 -26.34
CA PHE A 130 3.98 3.18 -27.04
C PHE A 130 2.56 3.13 -27.62
N GLY A 131 1.58 3.76 -26.96
CA GLY A 131 0.18 3.71 -27.36
C GLY A 131 -0.52 2.36 -27.07
N TYR A 132 0.15 1.47 -26.33
CA TYR A 132 -0.38 0.21 -25.81
C TYR A 132 0.39 -0.17 -24.52
N SER A 133 -0.13 -1.13 -23.75
CA SER A 133 0.49 -1.57 -22.49
C SER A 133 1.75 -2.43 -22.70
N HIS A 134 2.83 -1.83 -23.20
CA HIS A 134 4.10 -2.51 -23.51
C HIS A 134 4.69 -3.18 -22.26
N PHE A 135 4.74 -2.45 -21.14
CA PHE A 135 5.31 -2.96 -19.90
C PHE A 135 4.43 -3.98 -19.17
N TYR A 136 3.16 -4.11 -19.56
CA TYR A 136 2.19 -5.09 -19.03
C TYR A 136 1.73 -6.09 -20.11
N ALA A 137 2.48 -6.23 -21.21
CA ALA A 137 2.14 -7.13 -22.30
C ALA A 137 2.09 -8.61 -21.88
N ASN A 138 2.80 -8.96 -20.80
CA ASN A 138 2.75 -10.28 -20.17
C ASN A 138 1.44 -10.54 -19.37
N GLY A 139 0.56 -9.55 -19.25
CA GLY A 139 -0.71 -9.64 -18.54
C GLY A 139 -0.61 -9.79 -17.02
N ARG A 140 0.56 -9.52 -16.43
CA ARG A 140 0.81 -9.64 -15.00
C ARG A 140 0.93 -8.28 -14.35
N ASP A 141 0.36 -8.16 -13.15
CA ASP A 141 0.55 -6.99 -12.31
C ASP A 141 1.98 -6.98 -11.75
N LYS A 142 2.64 -5.82 -11.85
CA LYS A 142 4.03 -5.60 -11.43
C LYS A 142 4.20 -5.66 -9.93
N ASP A 143 3.12 -5.46 -9.17
CA ASP A 143 3.15 -5.70 -7.73
C ASP A 143 3.47 -7.17 -7.41
N PHE A 144 3.33 -8.11 -8.34
CA PHE A 144 3.72 -9.53 -8.14
C PHE A 144 5.07 -9.89 -8.78
N ASP A 145 5.85 -8.92 -9.25
CA ASP A 145 7.20 -9.18 -9.74
C ASP A 145 8.11 -9.67 -8.62
N SER A 146 8.89 -10.71 -8.89
CA SER A 146 9.72 -11.37 -7.88
C SER A 146 10.72 -10.41 -7.21
N TRP A 147 11.30 -9.49 -7.97
CA TRP A 147 12.25 -8.51 -7.42
C TRP A 147 11.57 -7.59 -6.40
N TYR A 148 10.33 -7.14 -6.68
CA TYR A 148 9.59 -6.23 -5.83
C TYR A 148 9.11 -6.94 -4.56
N GLN A 149 8.64 -8.18 -4.70
CA GLN A 149 8.28 -9.04 -3.56
C GLN A 149 9.48 -9.28 -2.64
N VAL A 150 10.61 -9.73 -3.19
CA VAL A 150 11.83 -10.00 -2.40
C VAL A 150 12.33 -8.73 -1.72
N ALA A 151 12.43 -7.61 -2.44
CA ALA A 151 12.86 -6.34 -1.87
C ALA A 151 11.87 -5.84 -0.78
N GLY A 152 10.57 -6.04 -0.99
CA GLY A 152 9.53 -5.75 -0.01
C GLY A 152 9.69 -6.56 1.28
N PHE A 153 9.92 -7.87 1.18
CA PHE A 153 10.18 -8.72 2.35
C PHE A 153 11.50 -8.38 3.05
N LEU A 154 12.55 -8.05 2.31
CA LEU A 154 13.80 -7.57 2.90
C LEU A 154 13.58 -6.26 3.65
N SER A 155 12.84 -5.32 3.07
CA SER A 155 12.44 -4.07 3.74
C SER A 155 11.67 -4.38 5.03
N LEU A 156 10.69 -5.28 4.98
CA LEU A 156 9.94 -5.71 6.17
C LEU A 156 10.85 -6.26 7.26
N ALA A 157 11.76 -7.18 6.92
CA ALA A 157 12.72 -7.75 7.86
C ALA A 157 13.63 -6.68 8.47
N THR A 158 14.15 -5.75 7.65
CA THR A 158 14.99 -4.64 8.13
C THR A 158 14.25 -3.78 9.14
N TYR A 159 13.02 -3.34 8.84
CA TYR A 159 12.27 -2.48 9.77
C TYR A 159 11.78 -3.22 11.03
N LEU A 160 11.54 -4.52 10.95
CA LEU A 160 11.28 -5.33 12.15
C LEU A 160 12.50 -5.38 13.07
N ILE A 161 13.70 -5.62 12.51
CA ILE A 161 14.95 -5.63 13.28
C ILE A 161 15.22 -4.25 13.90
N LEU A 162 15.12 -3.18 13.10
CA LEU A 162 15.27 -1.80 13.60
C LEU A 162 14.26 -1.49 14.71
N GLY A 163 12.99 -1.87 14.52
CA GLY A 163 11.96 -1.69 15.53
C GLY A 163 12.31 -2.34 16.87
N VAL A 164 12.84 -3.57 16.86
CA VAL A 164 13.27 -4.25 18.09
C VAL A 164 14.50 -3.56 18.70
N MET A 165 15.51 -3.23 17.89
CA MET A 165 16.76 -2.63 18.38
C MET A 165 16.58 -1.22 18.98
N ASP A 166 15.62 -0.45 18.48
CA ASP A 166 15.38 0.91 18.97
C ASP A 166 14.53 0.93 20.27
N ILE A 167 13.83 -0.17 20.58
CA ILE A 167 12.98 -0.29 21.78
C ILE A 167 13.75 -0.83 23.00
N PHE A 168 14.72 -1.72 22.79
CA PHE A 168 15.48 -2.42 23.85
C PHE A 168 16.91 -1.90 23.98
#